data_AF-A0A7R9LI45-F1
#
_entry.id   AF-A0A7R9LI45-F1
#
_cell.length_a   1.000
_cell.length_b   1.000
_cell.length_c   1.000
_cell.angle_alpha   90.00
_cell.angle_beta   90.00
_cell.angle_gamma   90.00
#
_symmetry.space_group_name_H-M   'P 1'
#
loop_
_entity.id
_entity.type
_entity.pdbx_description
1 polymer ?
#
loop_
_entity_poly.entity_id
_entity_poly.type
_entity_poly.pdbx_seq_one_letter_code
_entity_poly.pdbx_strand_id
1 'polypeptide(L)'
;GPLHDEYSLTDNMWGEGSVPQIQVLPLVDLVITHGGNNTVTETFYFGIGESLVRAGHRVMFLINEQWRGRLTKYGIEEVLYESWTENKESDKNMALKAAMSAKRIGLMTDRSPLEKMVAYWGQLFPDMTQKWPKTDKMIERYIDKLCPDLIIIDHVVYHTSVVKSGIPWVWVCSCNPLLLIDDNRTPPHGSGL
;
A
#
# COMPACT_ATOMS: atom_id res chain seq x y z
N GLY A 1 11.01 -6.56 -9.43
CA GLY A 1 10.64 -6.27 -10.83
C GLY A 1 11.84 -6.48 -11.75
N PRO A 2 11.73 -6.42 -13.08
CA PRO A 2 12.86 -6.62 -14.01
C PRO A 2 14.08 -5.73 -13.75
N LEU A 3 13.89 -4.63 -13.01
CA LEU A 3 14.94 -3.73 -12.57
C LEU A 3 15.48 -3.96 -11.16
N HIS A 4 15.22 -5.11 -10.53
CA HIS A 4 15.65 -5.32 -9.14
C HIS A 4 17.15 -5.09 -8.91
N ASP A 5 17.98 -5.30 -9.93
CA ASP A 5 19.44 -5.09 -9.90
C ASP A 5 19.85 -3.61 -9.85
N GLU A 6 18.93 -2.67 -10.13
CA GLU A 6 19.21 -1.22 -10.13
C GLU A 6 18.93 -0.56 -8.77
N TYR A 7 18.34 -1.28 -7.82
CA TYR A 7 18.04 -0.78 -6.49
C TYR A 7 18.99 -1.36 -5.44
N SER A 8 19.63 -0.49 -4.68
CA SER A 8 20.30 -0.90 -3.44
C SER A 8 19.28 -0.99 -2.32
N LEU A 9 18.99 -2.20 -1.87
CA LEU A 9 18.12 -2.44 -0.71
C LEU A 9 18.87 -2.11 0.59
N THR A 10 18.16 -1.65 1.61
CA THR A 10 18.74 -1.49 2.94
C THR A 10 18.92 -2.84 3.62
N ASP A 11 19.78 -2.94 4.64
CA ASP A 11 20.13 -4.20 5.32
C ASP A 11 18.91 -4.97 5.87
N ASN A 12 17.80 -4.27 6.12
CA ASN A 12 16.53 -4.82 6.62
C ASN A 12 15.45 -4.98 5.53
N MET A 13 15.80 -4.86 4.25
CA MET A 13 14.90 -5.01 3.11
C MET A 13 15.37 -6.15 2.22
N TRP A 14 14.49 -7.13 1.97
CA TRP A 14 14.73 -8.19 0.99
C TRP A 14 13.78 -8.07 -0.19
N GLY A 15 14.31 -8.26 -1.40
CA GLY A 15 13.53 -8.17 -2.63
C GLY A 15 14.29 -8.73 -3.81
N GLU A 16 13.54 -9.25 -4.79
CA GLU A 16 14.08 -9.80 -6.03
C GLU A 16 13.27 -9.33 -7.25
N GLY A 17 13.73 -9.75 -8.44
CA GLY A 17 13.06 -9.52 -9.71
C GLY A 17 11.60 -9.96 -9.70
N SER A 18 11.35 -11.09 -9.06
CA SER A 18 10.03 -11.59 -8.70
C SER A 18 10.13 -12.23 -7.32
N VAL A 19 9.34 -11.76 -6.37
CA VAL A 19 9.28 -12.34 -5.03
C VAL A 19 8.05 -13.26 -4.98
N PRO A 20 8.21 -14.56 -4.69
CA PRO A 20 7.09 -15.49 -4.60
C PRO A 20 6.25 -15.13 -3.36
N GLN A 21 5.25 -14.27 -3.55
CA GLN A 21 4.42 -13.72 -2.48
C GLN A 21 3.98 -14.81 -1.51
N ILE A 22 3.44 -15.92 -2.00
CA ILE A 22 2.94 -17.06 -1.20
C ILE A 22 4.00 -17.65 -0.27
N GLN A 23 5.28 -17.64 -0.64
CA GLN A 23 6.37 -18.18 0.17
C GLN A 23 6.91 -17.18 1.19
N VAL A 24 6.76 -15.87 0.92
CA VAL A 24 7.09 -14.83 1.90
C VAL A 24 6.06 -14.77 3.00
N LEU A 25 4.81 -15.15 2.71
CA LEU A 25 3.74 -15.11 3.69
C LEU A 25 4.14 -15.81 5.00
N PRO A 26 4.51 -17.10 5.07
CA PRO A 26 4.80 -17.76 6.35
C PRO A 26 5.97 -17.22 7.19
N LEU A 27 6.46 -16.01 6.91
CA LEU A 27 7.50 -15.32 7.66
C LEU A 27 6.98 -14.00 8.28
N VAL A 28 5.73 -13.58 8.04
CA VAL A 28 5.22 -12.21 8.30
C VAL A 28 4.28 -12.10 9.50
N ASP A 29 4.47 -11.07 10.35
CA ASP A 29 3.62 -10.79 11.52
C ASP A 29 2.81 -9.46 11.46
N LEU A 30 3.19 -8.49 10.62
CA LEU A 30 2.44 -7.23 10.42
C LEU A 30 2.25 -6.88 8.95
N VAL A 31 1.02 -6.45 8.60
CA VAL A 31 0.70 -5.83 7.31
C VAL A 31 0.22 -4.38 7.50
N ILE A 32 0.83 -3.47 6.75
CA ILE A 32 0.52 -2.04 6.65
C ILE A 32 -0.05 -1.77 5.27
N THR A 33 -1.23 -1.17 5.18
CA THR A 33 -1.91 -0.86 3.91
C THR A 33 -2.53 0.54 3.94
N HIS A 34 -2.63 1.18 2.78
CA HIS A 34 -3.33 2.45 2.60
C HIS A 34 -4.87 2.33 2.63
N GLY A 35 -5.42 1.11 2.75
CA GLY A 35 -6.85 0.89 2.90
C GLY A 35 -7.66 0.98 1.61
N GLY A 36 -7.02 0.86 0.43
CA GLY A 36 -7.73 0.79 -0.85
C GLY A 36 -8.59 -0.48 -0.96
N ASN A 37 -9.77 -0.36 -1.56
CA ASN A 37 -10.73 -1.49 -1.69
C ASN A 37 -10.11 -2.71 -2.39
N ASN A 38 -9.30 -2.52 -3.43
CA ASN A 38 -8.65 -3.62 -4.17
C ASN A 38 -7.66 -4.38 -3.27
N THR A 39 -6.80 -3.64 -2.58
CA THR A 39 -5.78 -4.17 -1.66
C THR A 39 -6.40 -4.92 -0.49
N VAL A 40 -7.31 -4.27 0.26
CA VAL A 40 -7.87 -4.84 1.48
C VAL A 40 -8.80 -6.01 1.14
N THR A 41 -9.63 -5.92 0.10
CA THR A 41 -10.71 -6.89 -0.13
C THR A 41 -10.29 -8.14 -0.92
N GLU A 42 -9.40 -8.02 -1.92
CA GLU A 42 -9.06 -9.16 -2.79
C GLU A 42 -7.70 -9.77 -2.45
N THR A 43 -6.66 -8.94 -2.31
CA THR A 43 -5.28 -9.42 -2.18
C THR A 43 -4.91 -9.76 -0.74
N PHE A 44 -5.30 -8.94 0.23
CA PHE A 44 -4.88 -9.12 1.61
C PHE A 44 -5.88 -9.90 2.47
N TYR A 45 -7.18 -9.77 2.21
CA TYR A 45 -8.22 -10.52 2.90
C TYR A 45 -8.26 -11.99 2.49
N PHE A 46 -8.24 -12.31 1.18
CA PHE A 46 -8.27 -13.69 0.68
C PHE A 46 -6.90 -14.28 0.35
N GLY A 47 -5.86 -13.45 0.22
CA GLY A 47 -4.52 -13.91 -0.15
C GLY A 47 -3.58 -13.92 1.05
N ILE A 48 -3.05 -12.75 1.39
CA ILE A 48 -1.94 -12.58 2.34
C ILE A 48 -2.37 -12.90 3.77
N GLY A 49 -3.28 -12.12 4.36
CA GLY A 49 -3.64 -12.21 5.78
C GLY A 49 -4.18 -13.58 6.20
N GLU A 50 -5.09 -14.16 5.42
CA GLU A 50 -5.65 -15.49 5.75
C GLU A 50 -4.59 -16.60 5.62
N SER A 51 -3.72 -16.56 4.61
CA SER A 51 -2.67 -17.57 4.45
C SER A 51 -1.67 -17.52 5.60
N LEU A 52 -1.34 -16.32 6.09
CA LEU A 52 -0.51 -16.12 7.27
C LEU A 52 -1.12 -16.74 8.53
N VAL A 53 -2.40 -16.45 8.78
CA VAL A 53 -3.12 -17.03 9.93
C VAL A 53 -3.17 -18.56 9.81
N ARG A 54 -3.41 -19.10 8.61
CA ARG A 54 -3.41 -20.56 8.37
C ARG A 54 -2.03 -21.20 8.58
N ALA A 55 -0.95 -20.46 8.33
CA ALA A 55 0.42 -20.89 8.61
C ALA A 55 0.80 -20.78 10.10
N GLY A 56 -0.08 -20.22 10.95
CA GLY A 56 0.12 -20.14 12.40
C GLY A 56 0.72 -18.82 12.89
N HIS A 57 0.84 -17.81 12.01
CA HIS A 57 1.35 -16.49 12.39
C HIS A 57 0.29 -15.66 13.10
N ARG A 58 0.74 -14.81 14.01
CA ARG A 58 -0.09 -13.74 14.57
C ARG A 58 -0.07 -12.58 13.59
N VAL A 59 -1.21 -12.26 13.00
CA VAL A 59 -1.29 -11.25 11.93
C VAL A 59 -2.03 -10.03 12.42
N MET A 60 -1.36 -8.88 12.36
CA MET A 60 -1.97 -7.59 12.66
C MET A 60 -2.16 -6.78 11.38
N PHE A 61 -3.28 -6.07 11.28
CA PHE A 61 -3.57 -5.12 10.21
C PHE A 61 -3.74 -3.73 10.79
N LEU A 62 -2.87 -2.80 10.41
CA LEU A 62 -3.04 -1.38 10.73
C LEU A 62 -4.07 -0.78 9.77
N ILE A 63 -5.31 -0.61 10.23
CA ILE A 63 -6.45 -0.24 9.39
C ILE A 63 -7.23 0.95 9.95
N ASN A 64 -8.03 1.58 9.08
CA ASN A 64 -8.94 2.64 9.46
C ASN A 64 -10.14 2.08 10.25
N GLU A 65 -10.67 2.87 11.19
CA GLU A 65 -11.92 2.64 11.94
C GLU A 65 -13.07 2.07 11.10
N GLN A 66 -13.23 2.50 9.86
CA GLN A 66 -14.29 2.03 8.96
C GLN A 66 -14.22 0.53 8.63
N TRP A 67 -13.04 -0.07 8.77
CA TRP A 67 -12.80 -1.50 8.52
C TRP A 67 -12.92 -2.36 9.78
N ARG A 68 -13.29 -1.76 10.92
CA ARG A 68 -13.47 -2.47 12.19
C ARG A 68 -14.40 -3.68 12.04
N GLY A 69 -14.01 -4.81 12.64
CA GLY A 69 -14.71 -6.07 12.71
C GLY A 69 -14.81 -6.83 11.39
N ARG A 70 -14.12 -6.38 10.33
CA ARG A 70 -14.18 -7.03 9.01
C ARG A 70 -13.20 -8.18 8.87
N LEU A 71 -12.06 -8.10 9.57
CA LEU A 71 -10.92 -9.02 9.49
C LEU A 71 -10.89 -10.01 10.67
N THR A 72 -11.44 -9.65 11.83
CA THR A 72 -11.41 -10.50 13.05
C THR A 72 -11.96 -11.91 12.85
N LYS A 73 -13.00 -12.06 12.01
CA LYS A 73 -13.58 -13.38 11.66
C LYS A 73 -12.63 -14.33 10.92
N TYR A 74 -11.47 -13.85 10.47
CA TYR A 74 -10.40 -14.65 9.86
C TYR A 74 -9.21 -14.88 10.78
N GLY A 75 -9.33 -14.55 12.07
CA GLY A 75 -8.22 -14.64 13.03
C GLY A 75 -7.17 -13.54 12.87
N ILE A 76 -7.45 -12.51 12.06
CA ILE A 76 -6.57 -11.35 11.88
C ILE A 76 -6.88 -10.32 12.97
N GLU A 77 -5.84 -9.85 13.67
CA GLU A 77 -5.94 -8.77 14.63
C GLU A 77 -6.04 -7.42 13.94
N GLU A 78 -7.00 -6.61 14.35
CA GLU A 78 -7.21 -5.28 13.78
C GLU A 78 -6.61 -4.22 14.72
N VAL A 79 -5.60 -3.51 14.23
CA VAL A 79 -5.04 -2.34 14.90
C VAL A 79 -5.59 -1.10 14.22
N LEU A 80 -6.44 -0.37 14.93
CA LEU A 80 -7.07 0.81 14.34
C LEU A 80 -6.19 2.03 14.56
N TYR A 81 -5.89 2.73 13.48
CA TYR A 81 -5.15 3.98 13.55
C TYR A 81 -6.07 5.18 13.73
N GLU A 82 -5.58 6.20 14.43
CA GLU A 82 -6.28 7.48 14.59
C GLU A 82 -6.44 8.17 13.23
N SER A 83 -7.68 8.26 12.74
CA SER A 83 -7.96 8.95 11.47
C SER A 83 -7.74 10.46 11.61
N TRP A 84 -7.01 11.04 10.65
CA TRP A 84 -6.75 12.48 10.56
C TRP A 84 -7.94 13.32 10.08
N THR A 85 -9.08 12.71 9.76
CA THR A 85 -10.23 13.41 9.23
C THR A 85 -11.30 13.60 10.30
N GLU A 86 -11.49 14.84 10.74
CA GLU A 86 -12.64 15.25 11.58
C GLU A 86 -14.00 15.01 10.90
N ASN A 87 -14.01 14.73 9.59
CA ASN A 87 -15.25 14.54 8.86
C ASN A 87 -15.70 13.07 8.90
N LYS A 88 -16.68 12.79 9.78
CA LYS A 88 -17.54 11.59 9.77
C LYS A 88 -18.47 11.51 8.54
N GLU A 89 -18.13 12.17 7.43
CA GLU A 89 -18.86 12.02 6.17
C GLU A 89 -18.46 10.70 5.53
N SER A 90 -19.29 9.70 5.85
CA SER A 90 -19.31 8.32 5.37
C SER A 90 -18.81 8.12 3.93
N ASP A 91 -18.15 6.98 3.74
CA ASP A 91 -17.74 6.31 2.49
C ASP A 91 -18.69 6.38 1.28
N LYS A 92 -19.94 6.84 1.43
CA LYS A 92 -20.83 7.15 0.30
C LYS A 92 -20.22 8.12 -0.71
N ASN A 93 -19.14 8.80 -0.34
CA ASN A 93 -18.46 9.77 -1.17
C ASN A 93 -17.05 9.34 -1.65
N MET A 94 -16.50 8.16 -1.31
CA MET A 94 -15.15 7.80 -1.77
C MET A 94 -15.13 7.49 -3.27
N ALA A 95 -16.06 6.66 -3.75
CA ALA A 95 -16.23 6.39 -5.17
C ALA A 95 -16.59 7.68 -5.94
N LEU A 96 -17.41 8.56 -5.33
CA LEU A 96 -17.75 9.83 -5.94
C LEU A 96 -16.56 10.81 -5.95
N LYS A 97 -15.75 10.86 -4.89
CA LYS A 97 -14.49 11.62 -4.84
C LYS A 97 -13.49 11.09 -5.86
N ALA A 98 -13.34 9.77 -5.98
CA ALA A 98 -12.50 9.14 -6.99
C ALA A 98 -12.99 9.47 -8.41
N ALA A 99 -14.30 9.40 -8.65
CA ALA A 99 -14.92 9.78 -9.92
C ALA A 99 -14.78 11.29 -10.22
N MET A 100 -14.95 12.15 -9.21
CA MET A 100 -14.75 13.60 -9.33
C MET A 100 -13.28 13.93 -9.61
N SER A 101 -12.34 13.27 -8.94
CA SER A 101 -10.91 13.38 -9.21
C SER A 101 -10.57 12.90 -10.62
N ALA A 102 -11.10 11.74 -11.04
CA ALA A 102 -10.94 11.21 -12.40
C ALA A 102 -11.50 12.17 -13.46
N LYS A 103 -12.64 12.82 -13.18
CA LYS A 103 -13.21 13.87 -14.03
C LYS A 103 -12.34 15.13 -14.05
N ARG A 104 -11.86 15.59 -12.90
CA ARG A 104 -11.01 16.80 -12.74
C ARG A 104 -9.71 16.67 -13.52
N ILE A 105 -9.07 15.51 -13.48
CA ILE A 105 -7.81 15.25 -14.20
C ILE A 105 -8.02 14.86 -15.67
N GLY A 106 -9.27 14.68 -16.12
CA GLY A 106 -9.60 14.30 -17.48
C GLY A 106 -9.25 12.84 -17.82
N LEU A 107 -9.26 11.95 -16.83
CA LEU A 107 -8.88 10.55 -17.02
C LEU A 107 -9.80 9.83 -18.03
N MET A 108 -11.09 10.18 -18.00
CA MET A 108 -12.15 9.59 -18.84
C MET A 108 -12.45 10.43 -20.09
N THR A 109 -11.56 11.33 -20.51
CA THR A 109 -11.74 12.14 -21.73
C THR A 109 -10.89 11.62 -22.88
N ASP A 110 -10.96 12.30 -24.02
CA ASP A 110 -10.19 12.05 -25.26
C ASP A 110 -8.74 12.57 -25.21
N ARG A 111 -8.27 13.04 -24.05
CA ARG A 111 -6.87 13.45 -23.84
C ARG A 111 -5.93 12.29 -24.16
N SER A 112 -4.75 12.64 -24.67
CA SER A 112 -3.70 11.65 -24.91
C SER A 112 -3.29 10.96 -23.60
N PRO A 113 -2.80 9.71 -23.65
CA PRO A 113 -2.26 9.02 -22.48
C PRO A 113 -1.22 9.84 -21.70
N LEU A 114 -0.36 10.58 -22.42
CA LEU A 114 0.66 11.43 -21.81
C LEU A 114 0.04 12.60 -21.02
N GLU A 115 -0.95 13.30 -21.57
CA GLU A 115 -1.62 14.39 -20.85
C GLU A 115 -2.37 13.90 -19.61
N LYS A 116 -2.99 12.71 -19.69
CA LYS A 116 -3.62 12.06 -18.54
C LYS A 116 -2.60 11.69 -17.46
N MET A 117 -1.46 11.14 -17.87
CA MET A 117 -0.36 10.79 -16.98
C MET A 117 0.21 12.03 -16.27
N VAL A 118 0.48 13.11 -17.01
CA VAL A 118 0.96 14.38 -16.44
C VAL A 118 -0.06 14.97 -15.47
N ALA A 119 -1.36 14.96 -15.81
CA ALA A 119 -2.41 15.45 -14.92
C ALA A 119 -2.55 14.57 -13.66
N TYR A 120 -2.47 13.25 -13.81
CA TYR A 120 -2.54 12.29 -12.71
C TYR A 120 -1.37 12.49 -11.74
N TRP A 121 -0.12 12.38 -12.20
CA TRP A 121 1.05 12.49 -11.34
C TRP A 121 1.30 13.91 -10.84
N GLY A 122 1.08 14.92 -11.69
CA GLY A 122 1.31 16.32 -11.34
C GLY A 122 0.32 16.87 -10.31
N GLN A 123 -0.88 16.31 -10.18
CA GLN A 123 -1.90 16.79 -9.24
C GLN A 123 -2.15 15.83 -8.07
N LEU A 124 -2.26 14.53 -8.31
CA LEU A 124 -2.60 13.58 -7.23
C LEU A 124 -1.39 13.23 -6.36
N PHE A 125 -0.18 13.16 -6.92
CA PHE A 125 1.00 12.78 -6.14
C PHE A 125 1.35 13.79 -5.05
N PRO A 126 1.31 15.12 -5.29
CA PRO A 126 1.44 16.11 -4.23
C PRO A 126 0.36 16.00 -3.16
N ASP A 127 -0.91 15.80 -3.54
CA ASP A 127 -2.03 15.62 -2.62
C ASP A 127 -1.82 14.39 -1.69
N MET A 128 -1.28 13.29 -2.24
CA MET A 128 -0.96 12.08 -1.49
C MET A 128 0.23 12.29 -0.54
N THR A 129 1.28 12.99 -0.98
CA THR A 129 2.53 13.15 -0.23
C THR A 129 2.48 14.31 0.78
N GLN A 130 1.54 15.25 0.68
CA GLN A 130 1.45 16.37 1.63
C GLN A 130 1.21 15.90 3.08
N LYS A 131 0.49 14.80 3.27
CA LYS A 131 0.18 14.24 4.60
C LYS A 131 1.28 13.30 5.12
N TRP A 132 2.27 13.03 4.28
CA TRP A 132 3.30 12.02 4.51
C TRP A 132 4.02 12.17 5.85
N PRO A 133 4.52 13.36 6.27
CA PRO A 133 5.25 13.46 7.53
C PRO A 133 4.40 13.14 8.77
N LYS A 134 3.08 13.32 8.68
CA LYS A 134 2.15 12.99 9.77
C LYS A 134 1.88 11.49 9.80
N THR A 135 1.61 10.88 8.64
CA THR A 135 1.39 9.43 8.52
C THR A 135 2.64 8.65 8.92
N ASP A 136 3.84 9.10 8.53
CA ASP A 136 5.11 8.47 8.86
C ASP A 136 5.36 8.37 10.37
N LYS A 137 5.14 9.48 11.10
CA LYS A 137 5.24 9.53 12.58
C LYS A 137 4.19 8.68 13.29
N MET A 138 3.00 8.56 12.71
CA MET A 138 1.97 7.68 13.25
C MET A 138 2.40 6.22 13.11
N ILE A 139 2.89 5.84 11.93
CA ILE A 139 3.40 4.49 11.67
C ILE A 139 4.57 4.17 12.59
N GLU A 140 5.50 5.11 12.80
CA GLU A 140 6.61 4.98 13.76
C GLU A 140 6.12 4.58 15.16
N ARG A 141 5.11 5.29 15.70
CA ARG A 141 4.51 4.97 17.00
C ARG A 141 3.88 3.58 17.06
N TYR A 142 3.25 3.14 15.97
CA TYR A 142 2.66 1.80 15.92
C TYR A 142 3.72 0.72 15.80
N ILE A 143 4.80 0.96 15.06
CA ILE A 143 5.95 0.05 15.01
C ILE A 143 6.53 -0.11 16.42
N ASP A 144 6.81 1.00 17.12
CA ASP A 144 7.36 0.97 18.49
C ASP A 144 6.43 0.29 19.50
N LYS A 145 5.11 0.44 19.31
CA LYS A 145 4.11 -0.13 20.23
C LYS A 145 3.86 -1.62 19.97
N LEU A 146 3.83 -2.03 18.72
CA LEU A 146 3.44 -3.37 18.31
C LEU A 146 4.63 -4.33 18.22
N CYS A 147 5.85 -3.80 18.03
CA CYS A 147 7.10 -4.56 17.87
C CYS A 147 6.93 -5.78 16.95
N PRO A 148 6.53 -5.59 15.68
CA PRO A 148 6.36 -6.71 14.76
C PRO A 148 7.72 -7.32 14.35
N ASP A 149 7.74 -8.62 14.02
CA ASP A 149 8.98 -9.27 13.54
C ASP A 149 9.20 -9.09 12.03
N LEU A 150 8.14 -8.82 11.25
CA LEU A 150 8.20 -8.49 9.81
C LEU A 150 7.03 -7.57 9.41
N ILE A 151 7.31 -6.60 8.55
CA ILE A 151 6.36 -5.59 8.05
C ILE A 151 6.09 -5.77 6.56
N ILE A 152 4.84 -6.00 6.14
CA ILE A 152 4.43 -5.79 4.74
C ILE A 152 3.89 -4.37 4.60
N ILE A 153 4.24 -3.66 3.53
CA ILE A 153 3.64 -2.38 3.17
C ILE A 153 3.01 -2.42 1.78
N ASP A 154 1.71 -2.13 1.67
CA ASP A 154 1.01 -1.90 0.39
C ASP A 154 0.53 -0.45 0.30
N HIS A 155 1.47 0.39 -0.14
CA HIS A 155 1.30 1.82 -0.33
C HIS A 155 2.11 2.26 -1.56
N VAL A 156 1.64 3.27 -2.30
CA VAL A 156 2.29 3.78 -3.54
C VAL A 156 3.74 4.24 -3.29
N VAL A 157 4.02 4.66 -2.06
CA VAL A 157 5.33 5.03 -1.54
C VAL A 157 5.46 4.36 -0.17
N TYR A 158 6.63 3.89 0.22
CA TYR A 158 6.87 3.27 1.54
C TYR A 158 7.44 4.28 2.55
N HIS A 159 7.04 4.16 3.82
CA HIS A 159 7.32 5.11 4.91
C HIS A 159 8.77 5.06 5.39
N THR A 160 9.36 6.22 5.69
CA THR A 160 10.73 6.32 6.20
C THR A 160 10.88 5.68 7.58
N SER A 161 9.83 5.70 8.40
CA SER A 161 9.81 5.01 9.69
C SER A 161 9.94 3.49 9.56
N VAL A 162 9.35 2.90 8.50
CA VAL A 162 9.52 1.46 8.20
C VAL A 162 10.97 1.15 7.88
N VAL A 163 11.59 1.92 6.99
CA VAL A 163 13.01 1.72 6.60
C VAL A 163 13.93 1.85 7.81
N LYS A 164 13.71 2.85 8.67
CA LYS A 164 14.55 3.14 9.84
C LYS A 164 14.31 2.20 11.03
N SER A 165 13.24 1.41 11.02
CA SER A 165 12.89 0.55 12.14
C SER A 165 13.91 -0.57 12.41
N GLY A 166 14.72 -0.94 11.42
CA GLY A 166 15.60 -2.11 11.47
C GLY A 166 14.84 -3.45 11.39
N ILE A 167 13.51 -3.41 11.35
CA ILE A 167 12.66 -4.59 11.21
C ILE A 167 12.67 -5.00 9.73
N PRO A 168 12.77 -6.31 9.44
CA PRO A 168 12.47 -6.88 8.13
C PRO A 168 11.22 -6.27 7.49
N TRP A 169 11.26 -5.91 6.20
CA TRP A 169 10.05 -5.44 5.51
C TRP A 169 9.95 -5.80 4.02
N VAL A 170 8.71 -5.85 3.53
CA VAL A 170 8.34 -6.23 2.16
C VAL A 170 7.42 -5.16 1.56
N TRP A 171 7.82 -4.58 0.43
CA TRP A 171 6.94 -3.71 -0.34
C TRP A 171 6.07 -4.52 -1.30
N VAL A 172 4.76 -4.46 -1.10
CA VAL A 172 3.78 -5.04 -2.03
C VAL A 172 3.28 -3.95 -2.95
N CYS A 173 3.64 -4.07 -4.23
CA CYS A 173 3.03 -3.28 -5.30
C CYS A 173 1.77 -4.00 -5.81
N SER A 174 0.62 -3.62 -5.27
CA SER A 174 -0.69 -4.14 -5.72
C SER A 174 -1.21 -3.48 -7.00
N CYS A 175 -0.63 -2.35 -7.40
CA CYS A 175 -0.93 -1.68 -8.65
C CYS A 175 -0.16 -2.30 -9.82
N ASN A 176 -0.28 -1.73 -11.02
CA ASN A 176 0.37 -2.27 -12.21
C ASN A 176 1.88 -2.49 -11.95
N PRO A 177 2.41 -3.71 -12.20
CA PRO A 177 3.79 -4.03 -11.89
C PRO A 177 4.79 -3.12 -12.60
N LEU A 178 4.40 -2.45 -13.71
CA LEU A 178 5.18 -1.39 -14.37
C LEU A 178 5.68 -0.30 -13.40
N LEU A 179 5.05 -0.10 -12.23
CA LEU A 179 5.57 0.81 -11.20
C LEU A 179 6.98 0.42 -10.74
N LEU A 180 7.30 -0.87 -10.77
CA LEU A 180 8.57 -1.45 -10.32
C LEU A 180 9.49 -1.83 -11.49
N ILE A 181 9.16 -1.39 -12.71
CA ILE A 181 9.90 -1.69 -13.94
C ILE A 181 10.28 -0.37 -14.60
N ASP A 182 11.52 0.07 -14.43
CA ASP A 182 12.09 1.20 -15.17
C ASP A 182 12.89 0.71 -16.42
N ASP A 183 12.20 -0.06 -17.26
CA ASP A 183 12.74 -0.55 -18.54
C ASP A 183 12.18 0.30 -19.68
N ASN A 184 13.07 0.92 -20.46
CA ASN A 184 12.69 1.78 -21.58
C ASN A 184 11.95 1.06 -22.73
N ARG A 185 11.93 -0.28 -22.74
CA ARG A 185 11.12 -1.10 -23.66
C ARG A 185 9.67 -1.23 -23.22
N THR A 186 9.38 -0.95 -21.95
CA THR A 186 8.04 -0.99 -21.39
C THR A 186 7.35 0.37 -21.51
N PRO A 187 6.02 0.42 -21.68
CA PRO A 187 5.31 1.70 -21.70
C PRO A 187 5.43 2.39 -20.33
N PRO A 188 5.42 3.74 -20.29
CA PRO A 188 5.54 4.48 -19.03
C PRO A 188 4.50 4.05 -18.00
N HIS A 189 4.91 3.93 -16.73
CA HIS A 189 3.98 3.60 -15.65
C HIS A 189 2.83 4.63 -15.56
N GLY A 190 1.59 4.12 -15.45
CA GLY A 190 0.39 4.95 -15.42
C GLY A 190 -0.07 5.48 -16.78
N SER A 191 0.53 5.04 -17.89
CA SER A 191 0.09 5.38 -19.25
C SER A 191 -1.24 4.72 -19.65
N GLY A 192 -1.63 3.64 -18.98
CA GLY A 192 -2.85 2.88 -19.30
C GLY A 192 -2.75 2.01 -20.56
N LEU A 193 -1.52 1.75 -21.01
CA LEU A 193 -1.17 0.82 -22.09
C LEU A 193 -0.71 -0.55 -21.53
#